data_AF-A0A9D2Q9Z8-F1
#
_entry.id   AF-A0A9D2Q9Z8-F1
#
_cell.length_a   1.000
_cell.length_b   1.000
_cell.length_c   1.000
_cell.angle_alpha   90.00
_cell.angle_beta   90.00
_cell.angle_gamma   90.00
#
_symmetry.space_group_name_H-M   'P 1'
#
loop_
_entity.id
_entity.type
_entity.pdbx_description
1 polymer ?
#
loop_
_entity_poly.entity_id
_entity_poly.type
_entity_poly.pdbx_seq_one_letter_code
_entity_poly.pdbx_strand_id
1 'polypeptide(L)' 'MTKCTEKEENKGTITYSYKYDSAGNRTAYEKVFKGETVEKYFYKYNDSNQLISKMEKADWRPWKHVKITYEYR' A
#
# COMPACT_ATOMS: atom_id res chain seq x y z
N MET A 1 4.78 11.91 -4.66
CA MET A 1 4.78 10.95 -3.52
C MET A 1 4.21 11.69 -2.33
N THR A 2 3.16 11.18 -1.72
CA THR A 2 2.49 11.84 -0.57
C THR A 2 2.92 11.13 0.70
N LYS A 3 3.32 11.88 1.72
CA LYS A 3 3.84 11.34 2.98
C LYS A 3 3.16 12.04 4.16
N CYS A 4 2.71 11.26 5.13
CA CYS A 4 2.16 11.75 6.39
C CYS A 4 2.91 11.08 7.54
N THR A 5 3.17 11.83 8.60
CA THR A 5 3.86 11.33 9.79
C THR A 5 3.02 11.64 11.02
N GLU A 6 2.76 10.61 11.80
CA GLU A 6 2.07 10.67 13.07
C GLU A 6 3.09 10.41 14.18
N LYS A 7 3.11 11.29 15.20
CA LYS A 7 3.96 11.15 16.37
C LYS A 7 3.07 11.08 17.60
N GLU A 8 3.12 9.95 18.31
CA GLU A 8 2.58 9.86 19.66
C GLU A 8 3.77 9.85 20.63
N GLU A 9 3.85 10.84 21.53
CA GLU A 9 4.99 11.06 22.45
C GLU A 9 5.41 9.80 23.23
N ASN A 10 4.47 8.89 23.50
CA ASN A 10 4.72 7.66 24.26
C ASN A 10 4.75 6.35 23.43
N LYS A 11 4.38 6.36 22.14
CA LYS A 11 4.32 5.13 21.32
C LYS A 11 5.33 5.09 20.17
N GLY A 12 5.96 6.21 19.84
CA GLY A 12 6.95 6.32 18.77
C GLY A 12 6.39 7.02 17.52
N THR A 13 7.20 7.06 16.46
CA THR A 13 6.81 7.70 15.19
C THR A 13 6.28 6.66 14.22
N ILE A 14 5.10 6.93 13.67
CA ILE A 14 4.50 6.18 12.56
C ILE A 14 4.56 7.05 11.32
N THR A 15 5.00 6.50 10.20
CA THR A 15 5.04 7.21 8.93
C THR A 15 4.29 6.42 7.88
N TYR A 16 3.38 7.10 7.19
CA TYR A 16 2.61 6.57 6.08
C TYR A 16 3.08 7.21 4.78
N SER A 17 3.42 6.37 3.80
CA SER A 17 3.83 6.82 2.48
C SER A 17 2.92 6.25 1.40
N TYR A 18 2.54 7.10 0.44
CA TYR A 18 1.64 6.77 -0.64
C TYR A 18 2.23 7.18 -1.98
N LYS A 19 2.08 6.32 -2.99
CA LYS A 19 2.37 6.63 -4.38
C LYS A 19 1.11 6.47 -5.21
N TYR A 20 0.98 7.33 -6.20
CA TYR A 20 -0.16 7.37 -7.10
C TYR A 20 0.32 7.37 -8.55
N ASP A 21 -0.48 6.81 -9.45
CA ASP A 21 -0.31 7.00 -10.90
C ASP A 21 -0.86 8.36 -11.35
N SER A 22 -0.81 8.64 -12.65
CA SER A 22 -1.32 9.88 -13.24
C SER A 22 -2.84 10.01 -13.19
N ALA A 23 -3.58 8.90 -13.06
CA ALA A 23 -5.03 8.89 -12.90
C ALA A 23 -5.46 9.08 -11.43
N GLY A 24 -4.51 9.07 -10.49
CA GLY A 24 -4.77 9.23 -9.06
C GLY A 24 -5.04 7.91 -8.33
N ASN A 25 -4.80 6.75 -8.93
CA ASN A 25 -4.90 5.48 -8.22
C ASN A 25 -3.67 5.25 -7.36
N ARG A 26 -3.87 4.75 -6.14
CA ARG A 26 -2.78 4.41 -5.25
C ARG A 26 -2.04 3.18 -5.75
N THR A 27 -0.80 3.33 -6.20
CA THR A 27 0.06 2.23 -6.69
C THR A 27 0.94 1.62 -5.61
N ALA A 28 1.22 2.36 -4.53
CA ALA A 28 1.95 1.83 -3.38
C ALA A 28 1.50 2.46 -2.06
N TYR A 29 1.60 1.68 -1.00
CA TYR A 29 1.45 2.09 0.40
C TYR A 29 2.57 1.49 1.23
N GLU A 30 3.09 2.26 2.16
CA GLU A 30 4.07 1.80 3.14
C GLU A 30 3.79 2.44 4.50
N LYS A 31 3.76 1.60 5.54
CA LYS A 31 3.69 2.01 6.94
C LYS A 31 4.99 1.65 7.61
N VAL A 32 5.64 2.66 8.18
CA VAL A 32 6.88 2.53 8.91
C VAL A 32 6.61 2.86 10.37
N PHE A 33 6.88 1.92 11.27
CA PHE A 33 6.79 2.10 12.72
C PHE A 33 8.19 2.09 13.31
N LYS A 34 8.58 3.16 14.00
CA LYS A 34 9.92 3.29 14.64
C LYS A 34 11.10 3.01 13.69
N GLY A 35 10.93 3.28 12.39
CA GLY A 35 11.96 3.06 11.36
C GLY A 35 11.86 1.72 10.62
N GLU A 36 11.00 0.80 11.06
CA GLU A 36 10.81 -0.52 10.45
C GLU A 36 9.51 -0.58 9.63
N THR A 37 9.54 -1.27 8.49
CA THR A 37 8.41 -1.33 7.55
C THR A 37 7.41 -2.41 7.94
N VAL A 38 6.45 -2.07 8.78
CA VAL A 38 5.44 -3.03 9.28
C VAL A 38 4.41 -3.46 8.25
N GLU A 39 4.09 -2.61 7.28
CA GLU A 39 3.17 -2.93 6.19
C GLU A 39 3.64 -2.29 4.88
N LYS A 40 3.55 -3.06 3.80
CA LYS A 40 3.81 -2.58 2.45
C LYS A 40 2.87 -3.23 1.46
N TYR A 41 2.18 -2.41 0.67
CA TYR A 41 1.25 -2.85 -0.37
C TYR A 41 1.62 -2.27 -1.72
N PHE A 42 1.46 -3.08 -2.76
CA PHE A 42 1.52 -2.64 -4.15
C PHE A 42 0.23 -3.00 -4.85
N TYR A 43 -0.23 -2.09 -5.72
CA TYR A 43 -1.49 -2.22 -6.41
C TYR A 43 -1.27 -2.04 -7.91
N LYS A 44 -2.02 -2.79 -8.72
CA LYS A 44 -2.07 -2.65 -10.17
C LYS A 44 -3.51 -2.48 -10.62
N TYR A 45 -3.72 -1.54 -11.53
CA TYR A 45 -5.00 -1.23 -12.12
C TYR A 45 -4.96 -1.52 -13.61
N ASN A 46 -6.11 -1.82 -14.21
CA ASN A 46 -6.28 -1.84 -15.66
C ASN A 46 -6.65 -0.44 -16.20
N ASP A 47 -6.78 -0.31 -17.51
CA ASP A 47 -7.09 0.95 -18.18
C ASP A 47 -8.48 1.50 -17.83
N SER A 48 -9.40 0.63 -17.38
CA SER A 48 -10.72 1.00 -16.85
C SER A 48 -10.70 1.42 -15.37
N ASN A 49 -9.51 1.66 -14.81
CA ASN A 49 -9.32 2.09 -13.43
C ASN A 49 -9.74 1.06 -12.37
N GLN A 50 -9.75 -0.23 -12.71
CA GLN A 50 -10.13 -1.31 -11.81
C GLN A 50 -8.91 -2.03 -11.25
N LEU A 51 -8.95 -2.41 -9.98
CA LEU A 51 -7.83 -3.07 -9.29
C LEU A 51 -7.70 -4.54 -9.72
N ILE A 52 -6.70 -4.87 -10.53
CA ILE A 52 -6.46 -6.24 -11.02
C ILE A 52 -5.49 -7.04 -10.14
N SER A 53 -4.66 -6.38 -9.34
CA SER A 53 -3.73 -7.07 -8.44
C SER A 53 -3.37 -6.25 -7.22
N LYS A 54 -3.24 -6.94 -6.09
CA LYS A 54 -2.69 -6.42 -4.84
C LYS A 54 -1.61 -7.37 -4.34
N MET A 55 -0.45 -6.83 -4.02
CA MET A 55 0.63 -7.57 -3.37
C MET A 55 0.83 -7.04 -1.96
N GLU A 56 0.79 -7.94 -0.99
CA GLU A 56 0.89 -7.61 0.43
C GLU A 56 2.16 -8.16 1.05
N LYS A 57 2.90 -7.29 1.73
CA LYS A 57 4.02 -7.64 2.61
C LYS A 57 3.75 -7.04 3.98
N ALA A 58 3.63 -7.89 4.99
CA ALA A 58 3.66 -7.49 6.39
C ALA A 58 4.87 -8.16 7.04
N ASP A 59 5.50 -7.52 8.03
CA ASP A 59 6.78 -7.98 8.59
C ASP A 59 6.80 -9.45 9.01
N TRP A 60 5.67 -9.97 9.48
CA TRP A 60 5.54 -11.33 9.98
C TRP A 60 4.88 -12.32 9.00
N ARG A 61 4.47 -11.89 7.80
CA ARG A 61 3.81 -12.75 6.80
C ARG A 61 4.63 -12.88 5.52
N PRO A 62 4.69 -14.08 4.91
CA PRO A 62 5.21 -14.23 3.56
C PRO A 62 4.38 -13.41 2.57
N TRP A 63 4.99 -13.05 1.44
CA TRP A 63 4.35 -12.26 0.39
C TRP A 63 3.03 -12.90 -0.05
N LYS A 64 1.94 -12.15 0.09
CA LYS A 64 0.62 -12.59 -0.38
C LYS A 64 0.29 -11.87 -1.68
N HIS A 65 0.23 -12.64 -2.76
CA HIS A 65 -0.22 -12.17 -4.06
C HIS A 65 -1.72 -12.40 -4.19
N VAL A 66 -2.48 -11.34 -4.36
CA VAL A 66 -3.91 -11.38 -4.65
C VAL A 66 -4.10 -10.90 -6.08
N LYS A 67 -4.59 -11.79 -6.94
CA LYS A 67 -5.08 -11.45 -8.28
C LYS A 67 -6.59 -11.32 -8.20
N ILE A 68 -7.13 -10.27 -8.80
CA ILE A 68 -8.56 -10.00 -8.84
C ILE A 68 -8.97 -10.11 -10.31
N THR A 69 -9.92 -11.00 -10.57
CA THR A 69 -10.52 -11.19 -11.90
C THR A 69 -11.92 -10.59 -11.89
N TYR A 70 -12.20 -9.75 -12.89
CA TYR A 70 -13.51 -9.17 -13.09
C TYR A 70 -14.20 -9.94 -14.23
N GLU A 71 -15.38 -10.49 -13.94
CA GLU A 71 -16.27 -11.02 -14.98
C GLU A 71 -17.25 -9.90 -15.35
N TYR A 72 -17.21 -9.49 -16.61
CA TYR A 72 -18.22 -8.60 -17.18
C TYR A 72 -19.37 -9.46 -17.69
N ARG A 73 -20.58 -9.19 -17.20
CA ARG A 73 -21.82 -9.81 -17.71
C ARG A 73 -22.37 -9.02 -18.88
#